data_AF-A0A8J6YSU2-F1
#
_entry.id   AF-A0A8J6YSU2-F1
#
_cell.length_a   1.000
_cell.length_b   1.000
_cell.length_c   1.000
_cell.angle_alpha   90.00
_cell.angle_beta   90.00
_cell.angle_gamma   90.00
#
_symmetry.space_group_name_H-M   'P 1'
#
loop_
_entity.id
_entity.type
_entity.pdbx_description
1 polymer ?
#
loop_
_entity_poly.entity_id
_entity_poly.type
_entity_poly.pdbx_seq_one_letter_code
_entity_poly.pdbx_strand_id
1 'polypeptide(L)'
;MMQHSSIRFLACGAFAWGLAAVPAGAAPLQWAQNGHYYELVAGDFSFHDALAAAAARSHEGLAGHLATVTTAAEWAFLDTILNPAGVTAWLGGSDAAAEGTWEWVAGPEAGLAFWQGDPSGAARNGLFAGWNPGEPNNLNDEDYLLGWYGAGWNDIGIDDRRAMLVEYSIPAAVPLPAGVILLAGGLGALVLLRRRG
;
A
#
# COMPACT_ATOMS: atom_id res chain seq x y z
N MET A 1 -47.01 -11.06 -50.02
CA MET A 1 -46.37 -9.72 -49.99
C MET A 1 -46.90 -9.00 -48.77
N MET A 2 -46.16 -9.05 -47.65
CA MET A 2 -46.28 -8.16 -46.48
C MET A 2 -45.16 -8.56 -45.51
N GLN A 3 -44.17 -7.68 -45.39
CA GLN A 3 -43.02 -7.85 -44.50
C GLN A 3 -43.43 -7.54 -43.06
N HIS A 4 -43.00 -8.36 -42.12
CA HIS A 4 -42.98 -8.01 -40.69
C HIS A 4 -41.57 -7.52 -40.35
N SER A 5 -41.45 -6.21 -40.16
CA SER A 5 -40.23 -5.52 -39.71
C SER A 5 -39.84 -5.98 -38.31
N SER A 6 -38.61 -6.47 -38.16
CA SER A 6 -38.01 -6.83 -36.88
C SER A 6 -37.48 -5.58 -36.17
N ILE A 7 -37.97 -5.30 -34.96
CA ILE A 7 -37.45 -4.26 -34.07
C ILE A 7 -36.10 -4.74 -33.53
N ARG A 8 -35.01 -4.07 -33.89
CA ARG A 8 -33.68 -4.28 -33.29
C ARG A 8 -33.53 -3.31 -32.12
N PHE A 9 -33.61 -3.83 -30.88
CA PHE A 9 -33.13 -3.10 -29.72
C PHE A 9 -31.60 -3.16 -29.69
N LEU A 10 -30.95 -2.04 -29.98
CA LEU A 10 -29.54 -1.83 -29.60
C LEU A 10 -29.50 -1.60 -28.10
N ALA A 11 -29.26 -2.66 -27.33
CA ALA A 11 -28.84 -2.52 -25.95
C ALA A 11 -27.38 -2.05 -25.95
N CYS A 12 -27.17 -0.78 -25.66
CA CYS A 12 -25.86 -0.21 -25.37
C CYS A 12 -25.36 -0.87 -24.09
N GLY A 13 -24.27 -1.64 -24.17
CA GLY A 13 -23.67 -2.32 -23.02
C GLY A 13 -23.19 -1.30 -22.00
N ALA A 14 -23.89 -1.19 -20.87
CA ALA A 14 -23.36 -0.52 -19.71
C ALA A 14 -22.19 -1.36 -19.18
N PHE A 15 -20.97 -0.86 -19.32
CA PHE A 15 -19.80 -1.39 -18.63
C PHE A 15 -19.91 -0.94 -17.17
N ALA A 16 -20.74 -1.64 -16.41
CA ALA A 16 -20.76 -1.51 -14.97
C ALA A 16 -19.45 -2.13 -14.46
N TRP A 17 -18.49 -1.27 -14.10
CA TRP A 17 -17.47 -1.65 -13.13
C TRP A 17 -18.20 -1.90 -11.82
N GLY A 18 -18.75 -3.11 -11.67
CA GLY A 18 -19.22 -3.58 -10.38
C GLY A 18 -18.03 -3.57 -9.46
N LEU A 19 -18.04 -2.67 -8.48
CA LEU A 19 -17.14 -2.71 -7.34
C LEU A 19 -17.47 -3.99 -6.58
N ALA A 20 -16.83 -5.10 -6.98
CA ALA A 20 -16.90 -6.32 -6.21
C ALA A 20 -16.21 -6.02 -4.88
N ALA A 21 -16.93 -6.18 -3.77
CA ALA A 21 -16.32 -6.17 -2.45
C ALA A 21 -15.15 -7.18 -2.49
N VAL A 22 -13.94 -6.70 -2.22
CA VAL A 22 -12.77 -7.57 -2.12
C VAL A 22 -12.97 -8.37 -0.82
N PRO A 23 -13.20 -9.70 -0.88
CA PRO A 23 -13.36 -10.47 0.34
C PRO A 23 -12.06 -10.42 1.14
N ALA A 24 -12.16 -10.33 2.47
CA ALA A 24 -10.99 -10.48 3.33
C ALA A 24 -10.30 -11.83 3.04
N GLY A 25 -8.99 -11.81 2.78
CA GLY A 25 -8.24 -12.98 2.30
C GLY A 25 -8.21 -13.16 0.76
N ALA A 26 -8.62 -12.16 -0.02
CA ALA A 26 -8.32 -12.08 -1.44
C ALA A 26 -6.81 -11.89 -1.69
N ALA A 27 -6.34 -12.26 -2.88
CA ALA A 27 -4.95 -12.05 -3.28
C ALA A 27 -4.56 -10.56 -3.14
N PRO A 28 -3.31 -10.25 -2.76
CA PRO A 28 -2.83 -8.86 -2.67
C PRO A 28 -3.10 -8.08 -3.96
N LEU A 29 -3.60 -6.85 -3.83
CA LEU A 29 -3.94 -5.97 -4.95
C LEU A 29 -2.77 -5.05 -5.25
N GLN A 30 -2.32 -5.05 -6.51
CA GLN A 30 -1.26 -4.13 -6.94
C GLN A 30 -1.81 -2.72 -7.16
N TRP A 31 -1.15 -1.71 -6.60
CA TRP A 31 -1.35 -0.33 -7.03
C TRP A 31 -0.37 0.02 -8.15
N ALA A 32 -0.88 0.23 -9.36
CA ALA A 32 -0.04 0.44 -10.54
C ALA A 32 0.88 1.67 -10.47
N GLN A 33 0.61 2.64 -9.57
CA GLN A 33 1.35 3.89 -9.50
C GLN A 33 2.73 3.75 -8.85
N ASN A 34 2.84 2.96 -7.78
CA ASN A 34 4.13 2.63 -7.15
C ASN A 34 4.54 1.15 -7.38
N GLY A 35 3.64 0.34 -7.94
CA GLY A 35 3.84 -1.07 -8.20
C GLY A 35 3.71 -1.95 -6.96
N HIS A 36 3.49 -1.39 -5.78
CA HIS A 36 3.39 -2.12 -4.52
C HIS A 36 2.09 -2.94 -4.47
N TYR A 37 2.08 -3.96 -3.63
CA TYR A 37 0.89 -4.79 -3.40
C TYR A 37 0.34 -4.55 -2.00
N TYR A 38 -0.98 -4.57 -1.88
CA TYR A 38 -1.67 -4.33 -0.62
C TYR A 38 -2.67 -5.43 -0.32
N GLU A 39 -2.70 -5.90 0.92
CA GLU A 39 -3.58 -6.97 1.38
C GLU A 39 -4.29 -6.56 2.67
N LEU A 40 -5.62 -6.58 2.62
CA LEU A 40 -6.43 -6.50 3.83
C LEU A 40 -6.53 -7.88 4.47
N VAL A 41 -5.99 -8.00 5.67
CA VAL A 41 -6.06 -9.21 6.48
C VAL A 41 -7.04 -8.99 7.61
N ALA A 42 -8.24 -9.56 7.48
CA ALA A 42 -9.21 -9.55 8.56
C ALA A 42 -8.73 -10.37 9.76
N GLY A 43 -9.15 -9.96 10.94
CA GLY A 43 -8.84 -10.59 12.21
C GLY A 43 -8.87 -9.57 13.33
N ASP A 44 -8.63 -10.06 14.54
CA ASP A 44 -8.58 -9.25 15.75
C ASP A 44 -7.14 -9.27 16.26
N PHE A 45 -6.29 -8.39 15.72
CA PHE A 45 -4.88 -8.28 16.11
C PHE A 45 -4.68 -7.06 17.01
N SER A 46 -3.87 -7.17 18.06
CA SER A 46 -3.26 -5.97 18.65
C SER A 46 -2.31 -5.33 17.63
N PHE A 47 -1.93 -4.07 17.83
CA PHE A 47 -0.95 -3.42 16.94
C PHE A 47 0.35 -4.22 16.82
N HIS A 48 0.92 -4.68 17.94
CA HIS A 48 2.16 -5.47 17.94
C HIS A 48 1.99 -6.83 17.25
N ASP A 49 0.86 -7.51 17.45
CA ASP A 49 0.57 -8.76 16.74
C ASP A 49 0.45 -8.51 15.23
N ALA A 50 -0.20 -7.42 14.83
CA ALA A 50 -0.36 -7.02 13.44
C ALA A 50 1.00 -6.69 12.79
N LEU A 51 1.86 -5.94 13.48
CA LEU A 51 3.21 -5.60 13.02
C LEU A 51 4.05 -6.87 12.78
N ALA A 52 4.04 -7.79 13.73
CA ALA A 52 4.75 -9.07 13.60
C ALA A 52 4.15 -9.97 12.51
N ALA A 53 2.81 -10.05 12.43
CA ALA A 53 2.12 -10.88 11.45
C ALA A 53 2.30 -10.36 10.02
N ALA A 54 2.32 -9.04 9.82
CA ALA A 54 2.63 -8.43 8.54
C ALA A 54 4.07 -8.74 8.10
N ALA A 55 5.04 -8.60 9.01
CA ALA A 55 6.46 -8.92 8.75
C ALA A 55 6.71 -10.40 8.42
N ALA A 56 5.85 -11.30 8.88
CA ALA A 56 5.94 -12.73 8.60
C ALA A 56 5.35 -13.13 7.22
N ARG A 57 4.73 -12.20 6.49
CA ARG A 57 4.09 -12.46 5.20
C ARG A 57 5.04 -12.22 4.04
N SER A 58 4.71 -12.83 2.90
CA SER A 58 5.40 -12.57 1.64
C SER A 58 4.47 -12.71 0.44
N HIS A 59 4.73 -11.92 -0.60
CA HIS A 59 4.02 -11.97 -1.87
C HIS A 59 5.00 -11.70 -3.02
N GLU A 60 5.05 -12.56 -4.04
CA GLU A 60 5.98 -12.42 -5.18
C GLU A 60 7.46 -12.24 -4.78
N GLY A 61 7.86 -12.85 -3.65
CA GLY A 61 9.22 -12.74 -3.11
C GLY A 61 9.51 -11.45 -2.33
N LEU A 62 8.52 -10.58 -2.17
CA LEU A 62 8.59 -9.36 -1.34
C LEU A 62 8.11 -9.69 0.08
N ALA A 63 8.84 -9.20 1.09
CA ALA A 63 8.42 -9.30 2.48
C ALA A 63 7.31 -8.27 2.76
N GLY A 64 6.32 -8.66 3.57
CA GLY A 64 5.24 -7.77 3.99
C GLY A 64 5.64 -6.88 5.15
N HIS A 65 4.89 -5.79 5.35
CA HIS A 65 4.90 -4.94 6.53
C HIS A 65 3.55 -4.24 6.68
N LEU A 66 3.25 -3.64 7.84
CA LEU A 66 2.07 -2.78 7.92
C LEU A 66 2.21 -1.62 6.93
N ALA A 67 1.12 -1.34 6.21
CA ALA A 67 1.12 -0.39 5.13
C ALA A 67 1.51 1.01 5.62
N THR A 68 2.37 1.65 4.85
CA THR A 68 2.73 3.05 5.04
C THR A 68 2.01 3.90 3.98
N VAL A 69 1.79 5.18 4.27
CA VAL A 69 1.02 6.05 3.37
C VAL A 69 1.72 7.37 3.19
N THR A 70 2.45 7.49 2.10
CA THR A 70 3.31 8.64 1.82
C THR A 70 2.59 9.71 0.99
N THR A 71 1.50 9.36 0.32
CA THR A 71 0.74 10.28 -0.55
C THR A 71 -0.77 10.16 -0.39
N ALA A 72 -1.50 11.23 -0.72
CA ALA A 72 -2.96 11.22 -0.74
C ALA A 72 -3.54 10.22 -1.78
N ALA A 73 -2.84 10.01 -2.89
CA ALA A 73 -3.25 9.06 -3.93
C ALA A 73 -3.13 7.61 -3.44
N GLU A 74 -2.11 7.33 -2.64
CA GLU A 74 -1.94 6.05 -1.96
C GLU A 74 -3.07 5.84 -0.95
N TRP A 75 -3.36 6.82 -0.09
CA TRP A 75 -4.52 6.71 0.82
C TRP A 75 -5.83 6.42 0.09
N ALA A 76 -6.09 7.14 -1.00
CA ALA A 76 -7.29 6.93 -1.80
C ALA A 76 -7.35 5.50 -2.38
N PHE A 77 -6.22 4.91 -2.76
CA PHE A 77 -6.17 3.52 -3.21
C PHE A 77 -6.44 2.53 -2.07
N LEU A 78 -5.82 2.72 -0.91
CA LEU A 78 -6.05 1.90 0.30
C LEU A 78 -7.53 1.97 0.74
N ASP A 79 -8.18 3.13 0.62
CA ASP A 79 -9.61 3.28 0.90
C ASP A 79 -10.49 2.43 -0.03
N THR A 80 -10.06 2.17 -1.28
CA THR A 80 -10.78 1.23 -2.17
C THR A 80 -10.77 -0.21 -1.67
N ILE A 81 -9.86 -0.54 -0.73
CA ILE A 81 -9.78 -1.85 -0.08
C ILE A 81 -10.61 -1.84 1.21
N LEU A 82 -10.49 -0.79 2.03
CA LEU A 82 -11.16 -0.69 3.34
C LEU A 82 -12.67 -0.42 3.22
N ASN A 83 -13.06 0.55 2.37
CA ASN A 83 -14.44 1.02 2.25
C ASN A 83 -15.43 -0.09 1.87
N PRO A 84 -15.18 -0.91 0.83
CA PRO A 84 -16.10 -2.00 0.49
C PRO A 84 -16.18 -3.11 1.53
N ALA A 85 -15.11 -3.29 2.32
CA ALA A 85 -15.07 -4.25 3.41
C ALA A 85 -15.78 -3.73 4.68
N GLY A 86 -15.92 -2.41 4.82
CA GLY A 86 -16.52 -1.78 5.99
C GLY A 86 -15.72 -2.02 7.28
N VAL A 87 -14.39 -2.12 7.17
CA VAL A 87 -13.50 -2.43 8.30
C VAL A 87 -12.43 -1.36 8.49
N THR A 88 -12.05 -1.13 9.74
CA THR A 88 -10.87 -0.35 10.08
C THR A 88 -9.66 -1.29 10.19
N ALA A 89 -8.46 -0.78 9.89
CA ALA A 89 -7.26 -1.60 9.86
C ALA A 89 -6.03 -0.85 10.36
N TRP A 90 -5.16 -1.57 11.07
CA TRP A 90 -3.85 -1.10 11.46
C TRP A 90 -3.02 -0.70 10.25
N LEU A 91 -2.35 0.45 10.35
CA LEU A 91 -1.32 0.94 9.45
C LEU A 91 0.01 1.02 10.21
N GLY A 92 1.11 1.21 9.49
CA GLY A 92 2.46 1.17 10.08
C GLY A 92 2.89 2.41 10.86
N GLY A 93 1.95 3.26 11.31
CA GLY A 93 2.27 4.52 12.00
C GLY A 93 2.12 4.40 13.52
N SER A 94 3.00 5.08 14.27
CA SER A 94 2.92 5.18 15.73
C SER A 94 3.68 6.40 16.25
N ASP A 95 3.28 6.94 17.40
CA ASP A 95 4.04 7.92 18.18
C ASP A 95 4.41 7.43 19.60
N ALA A 96 4.28 6.13 19.86
CA ALA A 96 4.61 5.50 21.16
C ALA A 96 6.03 5.77 21.67
N ALA A 97 6.96 6.09 20.75
CA ALA A 97 8.33 6.44 21.10
C ALA A 97 8.44 7.86 21.68
N ALA A 98 7.59 8.78 21.22
CA ALA A 98 7.56 10.18 21.64
C ALA A 98 6.22 10.81 21.25
N GLU A 99 5.33 10.95 22.24
CA GLU A 99 4.01 11.58 22.14
C GLU A 99 3.95 12.77 21.17
N GLY A 100 3.01 12.72 20.23
CA GLY A 100 2.80 13.72 19.21
C GLY A 100 3.86 13.71 18.11
N THR A 101 4.79 12.76 18.07
CA THR A 101 5.77 12.57 16.99
C THR A 101 5.47 11.27 16.27
N TRP A 102 4.60 11.36 15.27
CA TRP A 102 4.15 10.21 14.51
C TRP A 102 5.15 9.81 13.44
N GLU A 103 5.63 8.58 13.52
CA GLU A 103 6.59 7.98 12.61
C GLU A 103 6.06 6.68 12.00
N TRP A 104 6.54 6.37 10.80
CA TRP A 104 6.40 5.03 10.26
C TRP A 104 7.32 4.10 11.04
N VAL A 105 6.80 2.99 11.55
CA VAL A 105 7.57 1.98 12.31
C VAL A 105 7.77 0.69 11.52
N ALA A 106 7.33 0.67 10.26
CA ALA A 106 7.36 -0.49 9.37
C ALA A 106 7.75 -0.06 7.94
N GLY A 107 8.13 -1.04 7.12
CA GLY A 107 8.43 -0.80 5.70
C GLY A 107 9.72 -0.02 5.41
N PRO A 108 9.95 0.33 4.14
CA PRO A 108 11.07 1.16 3.70
C PRO A 108 11.14 2.55 4.38
N GLU A 109 9.99 3.06 4.85
CA GLU A 109 9.82 4.36 5.48
C GLU A 109 10.10 4.35 7.00
N ALA A 110 10.44 3.19 7.58
CA ALA A 110 10.65 3.06 9.03
C ALA A 110 11.63 4.11 9.59
N GLY A 111 11.21 4.81 10.66
CA GLY A 111 11.92 5.90 11.31
C GLY A 111 11.69 7.29 10.69
N LEU A 112 10.85 7.41 9.65
CA LEU A 112 10.46 8.70 9.09
C LEU A 112 9.24 9.26 9.82
N ALA A 113 9.42 10.40 10.47
CA ALA A 113 8.32 11.18 11.01
C ALA A 113 7.43 11.73 9.89
N PHE A 114 6.12 11.48 9.94
CA PHE A 114 5.16 12.00 8.95
C PHE A 114 4.22 13.06 9.54
N TRP A 115 4.08 13.14 10.87
CA TRP A 115 3.26 14.15 11.54
C TRP A 115 3.86 14.59 12.88
N GLN A 116 3.63 15.85 13.25
CA GLN A 116 4.00 16.38 14.56
C GLN A 116 2.87 17.21 15.16
N GLY A 117 2.48 16.85 16.37
CA GLY A 117 1.55 17.56 17.23
C GLY A 117 0.22 16.84 17.39
N ASP A 118 -0.67 17.53 18.09
CA ASP A 118 -2.07 17.17 18.32
C ASP A 118 -2.90 17.44 17.03
N PRO A 119 -4.25 17.58 17.08
CA PRO A 119 -5.05 17.84 15.88
C PRO A 119 -4.73 19.15 15.17
N SER A 120 -4.02 20.07 15.83
CA SER A 120 -3.53 21.33 15.26
C SER A 120 -2.09 21.27 14.73
N GLY A 121 -1.52 20.06 14.71
CA GLY A 121 -0.18 19.76 14.26
C GLY A 121 0.05 19.98 12.75
N ALA A 122 1.19 19.47 12.29
CA ALA A 122 1.58 19.60 10.89
C ALA A 122 2.32 18.37 10.37
N ALA A 123 2.12 18.10 9.08
CA ALA A 123 2.86 17.07 8.36
C ALA A 123 4.36 17.37 8.34
N ARG A 124 5.17 16.32 8.36
CA ARG A 124 6.63 16.38 8.36
C ARG A 124 7.21 15.71 7.12
N ASN A 125 8.46 16.06 6.81
CA ASN A 125 9.23 15.46 5.71
C ASN A 125 8.56 15.52 4.32
N GLY A 126 7.63 16.46 4.12
CA GLY A 126 6.86 16.56 2.87
C GLY A 126 5.89 15.40 2.63
N LEU A 127 5.63 14.60 3.66
CA LEU A 127 4.75 13.43 3.60
C LEU A 127 3.29 13.83 3.75
N PHE A 128 2.41 12.96 3.28
CA PHE A 128 0.97 13.06 3.49
C PHE A 128 0.61 12.66 4.93
N ALA A 129 -0.41 13.33 5.48
CA ALA A 129 -1.10 12.93 6.70
C ALA A 129 -2.62 13.00 6.49
N GLY A 130 -3.30 11.87 6.64
CA GLY A 130 -4.72 11.69 6.33
C GLY A 130 -5.63 11.68 7.56
N TRP A 131 -5.24 12.34 8.65
CA TRP A 131 -6.02 12.41 9.90
C TRP A 131 -7.46 12.86 9.68
N ASN A 132 -8.39 12.23 10.40
CA ASN A 132 -9.76 12.73 10.47
C ASN A 132 -9.82 14.08 11.20
N PRO A 133 -10.88 14.88 11.01
CA PRO A 133 -11.05 16.12 11.74
C PRO A 133 -11.04 15.88 13.25
N GLY A 134 -10.08 16.50 13.94
CA GLY A 134 -9.90 16.33 15.37
C GLY A 134 -8.88 15.28 15.76
N GLU A 135 -8.19 14.62 14.81
CA GLU A 135 -7.13 13.64 15.07
C GLU A 135 -5.73 14.16 14.68
N PRO A 136 -4.64 13.62 15.28
CA PRO A 136 -4.63 12.66 16.38
C PRO A 136 -4.93 13.36 17.72
N ASN A 137 -5.81 12.77 18.54
CA ASN A 137 -6.34 13.43 19.75
C ASN A 137 -5.74 12.90 21.06
N ASN A 138 -5.00 11.80 21.01
CA ASN A 138 -4.42 11.06 22.11
C ASN A 138 -5.44 10.76 23.25
N LEU A 139 -6.60 10.21 22.90
CA LEU A 139 -7.67 9.97 23.87
C LEU A 139 -7.40 8.71 24.70
N ASN A 140 -6.81 8.91 25.87
CA ASN A 140 -6.38 7.86 26.81
C ASN A 140 -5.08 7.15 26.40
N ASP A 141 -4.07 7.88 25.93
CA ASP A 141 -2.74 7.32 25.60
C ASP A 141 -2.82 6.43 24.35
N GLU A 142 -3.26 7.03 23.24
CA GLU A 142 -3.48 6.37 21.96
C GLU A 142 -2.27 6.55 21.03
N ASP A 143 -1.46 5.50 20.90
CA ASP A 143 -0.17 5.64 20.21
C ASP A 143 -0.10 5.01 18.80
N TYR A 144 -1.21 4.46 18.27
CA TYR A 144 -1.16 3.57 17.10
C TYR A 144 -2.12 3.97 15.98
N LEU A 145 -1.62 4.00 14.75
CA LEU A 145 -2.35 4.51 13.59
C LEU A 145 -3.38 3.50 13.05
N LEU A 146 -4.63 3.94 12.98
CA LEU A 146 -5.74 3.21 12.38
C LEU A 146 -6.24 3.92 11.12
N GLY A 147 -6.37 3.17 10.02
CA GLY A 147 -7.10 3.59 8.84
C GLY A 147 -8.60 3.30 8.97
N TRP A 148 -9.45 4.30 8.73
CA TRP A 148 -10.90 4.16 8.81
C TRP A 148 -11.56 4.05 7.43
N TYR A 149 -12.41 3.05 7.24
CA TYR A 149 -13.10 2.81 5.97
C TYR A 149 -13.97 4.00 5.55
N GLY A 150 -13.81 4.47 4.31
CA GLY A 150 -14.55 5.62 3.77
C GLY A 150 -14.22 6.95 4.44
N ALA A 151 -13.13 7.03 5.20
CA ALA A 151 -12.73 8.21 5.96
C ALA A 151 -11.20 8.38 5.97
N GLY A 152 -10.66 9.06 6.98
CA GLY A 152 -9.23 9.26 7.21
C GLY A 152 -8.67 8.37 8.31
N TRP A 153 -7.68 8.88 9.03
CA TRP A 153 -6.97 8.16 10.09
C TRP A 153 -7.45 8.53 11.49
N ASN A 154 -7.24 7.62 12.41
CA ASN A 154 -7.41 7.80 13.86
C ASN A 154 -6.18 7.26 14.58
N ASP A 155 -5.85 7.83 15.72
CA ASP A 155 -4.98 7.20 16.72
C ASP A 155 -5.85 6.35 17.64
N ILE A 156 -5.35 5.17 18.03
CA ILE A 156 -6.06 4.28 18.95
C ILE A 156 -5.09 3.60 19.92
N GLY A 157 -5.61 3.21 21.08
CA GLY A 157 -4.84 2.61 22.17
C GLY A 157 -4.40 1.17 21.91
N ILE A 158 -3.42 0.71 22.71
CA ILE A 158 -2.81 -0.62 22.58
C ILE A 158 -3.79 -1.80 22.77
N ASP A 159 -4.86 -1.59 23.54
CA ASP A 159 -5.82 -2.65 23.89
C ASP A 159 -6.78 -2.98 22.74
N ASP A 160 -6.83 -2.14 21.71
CA ASP A 160 -7.69 -2.36 20.57
C ASP A 160 -7.25 -3.55 19.72
N ARG A 161 -8.26 -4.21 19.14
CA ARG A 161 -8.06 -5.32 18.20
C ARG A 161 -8.71 -4.99 16.88
N ARG A 162 -7.95 -5.08 15.79
CA ARG A 162 -8.38 -4.67 14.45
C ARG A 162 -7.80 -5.59 13.38
N ALA A 163 -8.36 -5.48 12.18
CA ALA A 163 -7.73 -6.00 10.97
C ALA A 163 -6.39 -5.26 10.71
N MET A 164 -5.63 -5.74 9.74
CA MET A 164 -4.39 -5.06 9.32
C MET A 164 -4.33 -4.90 7.81
N LEU A 165 -3.71 -3.81 7.37
CA LEU A 165 -3.40 -3.59 5.97
C LEU A 165 -1.91 -3.85 5.78
N VAL A 166 -1.59 -4.88 5.01
CA VAL A 166 -0.20 -5.28 4.71
C VAL A 166 0.19 -4.68 3.38
N GLU A 167 1.38 -4.09 3.30
CA GLU A 167 2.02 -3.64 2.09
C GLU A 167 3.22 -4.55 1.76
N TYR A 168 3.41 -4.82 0.48
CA TYR A 168 4.58 -5.49 -0.08
C TYR A 168 5.25 -4.51 -1.05
N SER A 169 6.19 -3.71 -0.54
CA SER A 169 6.84 -2.67 -1.34
C SER A 169 7.83 -3.25 -2.34
N ILE A 170 7.77 -2.74 -3.57
CA ILE A 170 8.80 -2.95 -4.58
C ILE A 170 9.95 -1.98 -4.26
N PRO A 171 11.17 -2.48 -3.99
CA PRO A 171 12.31 -1.61 -3.79
C PRO A 171 12.50 -0.72 -5.02
N ALA A 172 12.81 0.57 -4.80
CA ALA A 172 13.18 1.45 -5.89
C ALA A 172 14.23 0.77 -6.77
N ALA A 173 14.02 0.75 -8.09
CA ALA A 173 14.93 0.10 -9.01
C ALA A 173 16.33 0.63 -8.76
N VAL A 174 17.26 -0.25 -8.35
CA VAL A 174 18.66 0.13 -8.18
C VAL A 174 19.10 0.68 -9.53
N PRO A 175 19.47 1.98 -9.65
CA PRO A 175 19.96 2.50 -10.91
C PRO A 175 21.18 1.65 -11.24
N LEU A 176 21.13 0.93 -12.37
CA LEU A 176 22.25 0.12 -12.80
C LEU A 176 23.49 1.03 -12.78
N PRO A 177 24.56 0.69 -12.04
CA PRO A 177 25.83 1.35 -12.23
C PRO A 177 26.09 1.30 -13.73
N ALA A 178 26.52 2.41 -14.32
CA ALA A 178 26.72 2.56 -15.77
C ALA A 178 27.69 1.51 -16.41
N GLY A 179 28.18 0.52 -15.65
CA GLY A 179 29.07 -0.55 -16.08
C GLY A 179 28.47 -1.95 -16.25
N VAL A 180 27.16 -2.19 -16.14
CA VAL A 180 26.60 -3.57 -16.31
C VAL A 180 26.16 -3.89 -17.75
N ILE A 181 26.28 -2.97 -18.71
CA ILE A 181 26.16 -3.31 -20.14
C ILE A 181 27.50 -3.90 -20.64
N LEU A 182 27.86 -5.13 -20.23
CA LEU A 182 28.99 -5.85 -20.85
C LEU A 182 28.91 -7.38 -20.77
N LEU A 183 27.72 -7.99 -20.74
CA LEU A 183 27.57 -9.45 -20.84
C LEU A 183 26.42 -9.89 -21.75
N ALA A 184 26.27 -9.23 -22.91
CA ALA A 184 25.43 -9.74 -24.00
C ALA A 184 26.07 -9.60 -25.41
N GLY A 185 27.39 -9.38 -25.49
CA GLY A 185 28.10 -9.22 -26.76
C GLY A 185 29.48 -9.86 -26.73
N GLY A 186 29.54 -11.18 -26.60
CA GLY A 186 30.81 -11.90 -26.46
C GLY A 186 30.80 -13.34 -26.97
N LEU A 187 30.00 -13.66 -27.99
CA LEU A 187 30.10 -14.92 -28.73
C LEU A 187 30.00 -14.62 -30.22
N GLY A 188 31.14 -14.46 -30.89
CA GLY A 188 31.19 -14.48 -32.35
C GLY A 188 32.30 -13.65 -32.95
N ALA A 189 33.49 -14.25 -33.13
CA ALA A 189 34.30 -14.17 -34.35
C ALA A 189 35.70 -14.78 -34.11
N LEU A 190 35.77 -16.11 -34.10
CA LEU A 190 37.00 -16.84 -34.41
C LEU A 190 37.00 -17.11 -35.92
N VAL A 191 37.68 -16.30 -36.74
CA VAL A 191 38.04 -16.69 -38.12
C VAL A 191 39.44 -16.20 -38.49
N LEU A 192 40.25 -17.20 -38.81
CA LEU A 192 41.61 -17.25 -39.35
C LEU A 192 41.91 -16.31 -40.54
N LEU A 193 43.19 -15.92 -40.67
CA LEU A 193 44.08 -15.92 -41.87
C LEU A 193 45.17 -14.84 -41.68
N ARG A 194 46.46 -14.99 -42.01
CA ARG A 194 47.21 -15.96 -42.80
C ARG A 194 48.70 -15.74 -42.50
N ARG A 195 49.44 -16.82 -42.27
CA ARG A 195 50.90 -16.87 -42.19
C ARG A 195 51.50 -16.79 -43.60
N ARG A 196 52.56 -16.00 -43.80
CA ARG A 196 53.67 -16.08 -44.81
C ARG A 196 54.23 -14.66 -45.03
N GLY A 197 55.52 -14.39 -44.94
CA GLY A 197 56.71 -15.21 -44.65
C GLY A 197 57.89 -14.31 -44.37
#